data_AF-A0A060CIB5-F1
#
_entry.id   AF-A0A060CIB5-F1
#
_cell.length_a   1.000
_cell.length_b   1.000
_cell.length_c   1.000
_cell.angle_alpha   90.00
_cell.angle_beta   90.00
_cell.angle_gamma   90.00
#
_symmetry.space_group_name_H-M   'P 1'
#
loop_
_entity.id
_entity.type
_entity.pdbx_description
1 polymer ?
#
loop_
_entity_poly.entity_id
_entity_poly.type
_entity_poly.pdbx_seq_one_letter_code
_entity_poly.pdbx_strand_id
1 'polypeptide(L)'
;MMASRYADLNRTPKPRAVVECGSYSNPNYGCTDEREDAIAAYTNALAWYFTRDERYARKSIELMDAWSAVLRDHTNSNAPLQTGWAGSSWPKAAEIIKYTYGGAWTNS
;
A
#
# COMPACT_ATOMS: atom_id res chain seq x y z
N MET A 1 -9.79 -7.31 -12.53
CA MET A 1 -8.96 -6.39 -11.73
C MET A 1 -9.74 -5.17 -11.24
N MET A 2 -10.43 -4.40 -12.10
CA MET A 2 -11.15 -3.19 -11.67
C MET A 2 -12.33 -3.44 -10.71
N ALA A 3 -12.98 -4.61 -10.80
CA ALA A 3 -14.02 -5.01 -9.86
C ALA A 3 -13.48 -5.46 -8.47
N SER A 4 -12.15 -5.48 -8.28
CA SER A 4 -11.55 -5.83 -6.99
C SER A 4 -11.79 -4.72 -5.99
N ARG A 5 -12.09 -5.06 -4.72
CA ARG A 5 -12.14 -4.10 -3.61
C ARG A 5 -10.84 -3.31 -3.42
N TYR A 6 -9.72 -3.85 -3.92
CA TYR A 6 -8.41 -3.20 -3.86
C TYR A 6 -8.22 -2.13 -4.94
N ALA A 7 -9.06 -2.10 -5.97
CA ALA A 7 -9.11 -1.05 -6.98
C ALA A 7 -10.16 0.02 -6.65
N ASP A 8 -10.78 -0.02 -5.47
CA ASP A 8 -11.77 0.97 -5.06
C ASP A 8 -11.11 2.33 -4.80
N LEU A 9 -11.46 3.32 -5.64
CA LEU A 9 -10.97 4.69 -5.53
C LEU A 9 -11.49 5.41 -4.27
N ASN A 10 -12.46 4.86 -3.55
CA ASN A 10 -12.96 5.37 -2.28
C ASN A 10 -12.28 4.73 -1.07
N ARG A 11 -11.34 3.79 -1.26
CA ARG A 11 -10.57 3.21 -0.16
C ARG A 11 -9.85 4.30 0.62
N THR A 12 -10.07 4.32 1.94
CA THR A 12 -9.38 5.21 2.87
C THR A 12 -8.16 4.49 3.46
N PRO A 13 -6.94 5.04 3.35
CA PRO A 13 -5.75 4.45 3.96
C PRO A 13 -5.87 4.42 5.49
N LYS A 14 -5.27 3.42 6.12
CA LYS A 14 -5.31 3.24 7.58
C LYS A 14 -3.92 3.16 8.21
N PRO A 15 -3.05 4.16 8.00
CA PRO A 15 -1.67 4.11 8.45
C PRO A 15 -1.57 4.13 9.98
N ARG A 16 -0.55 3.48 10.51
CA ARG A 16 -0.20 3.48 11.93
C ARG A 16 1.28 3.71 12.11
N ALA A 17 1.65 4.43 13.17
CA ALA A 17 3.06 4.68 13.47
C ALA A 17 3.78 3.39 13.90
N VAL A 18 3.09 2.54 14.68
CA VAL A 18 3.57 1.21 15.04
C VAL A 18 2.54 0.19 14.58
N VAL A 19 2.97 -0.74 13.74
CA VAL A 19 2.17 -1.91 13.35
C VAL A 19 2.55 -3.05 14.28
N GLU A 20 1.62 -3.45 15.15
CA GLU A 20 1.85 -4.52 16.13
C GLU A 20 1.13 -5.79 15.69
N CYS A 21 1.93 -6.83 15.43
CA CYS A 21 1.46 -8.12 14.92
C CYS A 21 1.80 -9.24 15.88
N GLY A 22 0.86 -9.61 16.74
CA GLY A 22 1.01 -10.77 17.60
C GLY A 22 0.93 -12.09 16.84
N SER A 23 1.07 -13.20 17.57
CA SER A 23 1.03 -14.55 16.99
C SER A 23 -0.27 -14.77 16.21
N TYR A 24 -0.17 -15.27 14.99
CA TYR A 24 -1.30 -15.39 14.05
C TYR A 24 -2.06 -14.07 13.80
N SER A 25 -1.38 -12.94 13.95
CA SER A 25 -1.97 -11.59 13.94
C SER A 25 -2.95 -11.35 15.09
N ASN A 26 -2.66 -11.86 16.28
CA ASN A 26 -3.41 -11.56 17.50
C ASN A 26 -2.45 -11.08 18.62
N PRO A 27 -2.46 -9.78 18.98
CA PRO A 27 -3.32 -8.72 18.45
C PRO A 27 -3.03 -8.34 17.00
N ASN A 28 -4.04 -7.75 16.34
CA ASN A 28 -3.96 -7.24 14.96
C ASN A 28 -4.05 -5.71 14.97
N TYR A 29 -2.99 -5.03 15.39
CA TYR A 29 -2.96 -3.57 15.35
C TYR A 29 -2.20 -3.09 14.12
N GLY A 30 -2.90 -3.09 12.98
CA GLY A 30 -2.39 -2.55 11.72
C GLY A 30 -1.85 -3.57 10.73
N CYS A 31 -1.65 -4.83 11.11
CA CYS A 31 -1.06 -5.84 10.21
C CYS A 31 -1.90 -6.06 8.96
N THR A 32 -3.22 -6.23 9.17
CA THR A 32 -4.15 -6.40 8.05
C THR A 32 -4.34 -5.09 7.29
N ASP A 33 -4.42 -3.97 8.00
CA ASP A 33 -4.58 -2.65 7.38
C ASP A 33 -3.41 -2.34 6.43
N GLU A 34 -2.16 -2.50 6.89
CA GLU A 34 -0.96 -2.28 6.09
C GLU A 34 -0.90 -3.22 4.89
N ARG A 35 -1.07 -4.53 5.12
CA ARG A 35 -1.01 -5.52 4.04
C ARG A 35 -2.05 -5.23 2.96
N GLU A 36 -3.27 -4.90 3.36
CA GLU A 36 -4.35 -4.62 2.41
C GLU A 36 -4.15 -3.30 1.67
N ASP A 37 -3.64 -2.25 2.33
CA ASP A 37 -3.31 -0.99 1.69
C ASP A 37 -2.13 -1.16 0.71
N ALA A 38 -1.14 -2.00 1.04
CA ALA A 38 -0.04 -2.34 0.15
C ALA A 38 -0.53 -3.07 -1.12
N ILE A 39 -1.46 -4.02 -0.95
CA ILE A 39 -2.12 -4.71 -2.08
C ILE A 39 -2.97 -3.74 -2.89
N ALA A 40 -3.67 -2.81 -2.24
CA ALA A 40 -4.45 -1.78 -2.91
C ALA A 40 -3.56 -0.85 -3.74
N ALA A 41 -2.44 -0.36 -3.19
CA ALA A 41 -1.49 0.46 -3.92
C ALA A 41 -1.00 -0.26 -5.17
N TYR A 42 -0.57 -1.52 -5.04
CA TYR A 42 -0.11 -2.30 -6.18
C TYR A 42 -1.22 -2.56 -7.22
N THR A 43 -2.45 -2.85 -6.76
CA THR A 43 -3.60 -3.05 -7.64
C THR A 43 -3.93 -1.78 -8.43
N ASN A 44 -3.90 -0.62 -7.77
CA ASN A 44 -4.12 0.69 -8.39
C ASN A 44 -2.98 1.06 -9.35
N ALA A 45 -1.72 0.75 -9.02
CA ALA A 45 -0.60 0.95 -9.94
C ALA A 45 -0.73 0.12 -11.23
N LEU A 46 -1.11 -1.16 -11.10
CA LEU A 46 -1.41 -2.00 -12.26
C LEU A 46 -2.62 -1.46 -13.05
N ALA A 47 -3.65 -0.98 -12.35
CA ALA A 47 -4.85 -0.41 -12.97
C ALA A 47 -4.51 0.79 -13.84
N TRP A 48 -3.71 1.69 -13.30
CA TRP A 48 -3.10 2.78 -14.05
C TRP A 48 -2.36 2.26 -15.29
N TYR A 49 -1.45 1.30 -15.11
CA TYR A 49 -0.61 0.84 -16.21
C TYR A 49 -1.40 0.29 -17.40
N PHE A 50 -2.47 -0.47 -17.15
CA PHE A 50 -3.27 -1.07 -18.21
C PHE A 50 -4.31 -0.11 -18.81
N THR A 51 -4.93 0.73 -17.99
CA THR A 51 -6.06 1.57 -18.43
C THR A 51 -5.67 2.97 -18.83
N ARG A 52 -4.52 3.45 -18.34
CA ARG A 52 -4.09 4.85 -18.40
C ARG A 52 -5.09 5.84 -17.78
N ASP A 53 -5.94 5.38 -16.89
CA ASP A 53 -6.80 6.25 -16.09
C ASP A 53 -6.03 6.73 -14.85
N GLU A 54 -5.64 8.00 -14.87
CA GLU A 54 -4.80 8.62 -13.84
C GLU A 54 -5.39 8.58 -12.44
N ARG A 55 -6.71 8.39 -12.30
CA ARG A 55 -7.36 8.26 -10.98
C ARG A 55 -6.73 7.12 -10.19
N TYR A 56 -6.39 6.02 -10.85
CA TYR A 56 -5.72 4.89 -10.21
C TYR A 56 -4.26 5.20 -9.86
N ALA A 57 -3.53 5.95 -10.70
CA ALA A 57 -2.17 6.36 -10.37
C ALA A 57 -2.15 7.23 -9.11
N ARG A 58 -3.03 8.23 -9.05
CA ARG A 58 -3.20 9.10 -7.88
C ARG A 58 -3.59 8.34 -6.63
N LYS A 59 -4.51 7.36 -6.73
CA LYS A 59 -4.88 6.52 -5.58
C LYS A 59 -3.73 5.65 -5.10
N SER A 60 -2.93 5.09 -6.02
CA SER A 60 -1.72 4.35 -5.64
C SER A 60 -0.75 5.22 -4.84
N ILE A 61 -0.48 6.44 -5.35
CA ILE A 61 0.38 7.44 -4.68
C ILE A 61 -0.18 7.80 -3.31
N GLU A 62 -1.48 8.12 -3.20
CA GLU A 62 -2.14 8.46 -1.93
C GLU A 62 -1.93 7.39 -0.87
N LEU A 63 -2.09 6.11 -1.21
CA LEU A 63 -1.88 4.99 -0.29
C LEU A 63 -0.41 4.89 0.15
N MET A 64 0.54 5.02 -0.79
CA MET A 64 1.98 4.97 -0.48
C MET A 64 2.41 6.15 0.39
N ASP A 65 1.97 7.37 0.06
CA ASP A 65 2.29 8.60 0.79
C ASP A 65 1.70 8.57 2.21
N ALA A 66 0.46 8.09 2.38
CA ALA A 66 -0.19 7.98 3.68
C ALA A 66 0.57 7.06 4.66
N TRP A 67 1.08 5.91 4.18
CA TRP A 67 1.84 4.98 5.01
C TRP A 67 3.27 5.46 5.27
N SER A 68 3.98 5.89 4.24
CA SER A 68 5.37 6.34 4.36
C SER A 68 5.54 7.56 5.27
N ALA A 69 4.51 8.43 5.37
CA ALA A 69 4.52 9.59 6.26
C ALA A 69 4.42 9.23 7.75
N VAL A 70 3.83 8.08 8.09
CA VAL A 70 3.43 7.76 9.47
C VAL A 70 4.20 6.59 10.05
N LEU A 71 4.42 5.52 9.28
CA LEU A 71 4.99 4.26 9.75
C LEU A 71 6.41 4.43 10.30
N ARG A 72 6.65 3.93 11.50
CA ARG A 72 7.95 4.01 12.20
C ARG A 72 8.50 2.66 12.60
N ASP A 73 7.64 1.71 12.96
CA ASP A 73 8.09 0.42 13.47
C ASP A 73 7.07 -0.70 13.25
N HIS A 74 7.56 -1.93 13.24
CA HIS A 74 6.79 -3.17 13.24
C HIS A 74 7.19 -4.03 14.43
N THR A 75 6.24 -4.36 15.29
CA THR A 75 6.51 -5.01 16.58
C THR A 75 5.74 -6.31 16.76
N ASN A 76 6.17 -7.10 17.76
CA ASN A 76 5.58 -8.38 18.17
C ASN A 76 5.93 -9.55 17.21
N SER A 77 5.57 -10.79 17.57
CA SER A 77 6.21 -12.01 17.04
C SER A 77 5.95 -12.28 15.55
N ASN A 78 4.86 -11.77 14.99
CA ASN A 78 4.51 -11.95 13.58
C ASN A 78 4.92 -10.75 12.70
N ALA A 79 5.52 -9.70 13.27
CA ALA A 79 5.96 -8.52 12.52
C ALA A 79 6.87 -8.88 11.32
N PRO A 80 7.94 -9.70 11.47
CA PRO A 80 8.84 -9.95 10.35
C PRO A 80 8.15 -10.58 9.13
N LEU A 81 7.18 -11.47 9.36
CA LEU A 81 6.42 -12.10 8.29
C LEU A 81 5.44 -11.12 7.64
N GLN A 82 4.70 -10.33 8.42
CA GLN A 82 3.74 -9.38 7.88
C GLN A 82 4.43 -8.25 7.11
N THR A 83 5.52 -7.71 7.65
CA THR A 83 6.33 -6.69 6.97
C THR A 83 6.96 -7.24 5.70
N GLY A 84 7.38 -8.51 5.67
CA GLY A 84 7.85 -9.15 4.44
C GLY A 84 6.78 -9.20 3.34
N TRP A 85 5.53 -9.48 3.69
CA TRP A 85 4.42 -9.46 2.73
C TRP A 85 4.07 -8.06 2.25
N ALA A 86 3.84 -7.11 3.16
CA ALA A 86 3.50 -5.73 2.81
C ALA A 86 4.66 -5.04 2.08
N GLY A 87 5.87 -5.19 2.61
CA GLY A 87 7.12 -4.65 2.07
C GLY A 87 7.50 -5.18 0.69
N SER A 88 6.96 -6.32 0.26
CA SER A 88 7.11 -6.76 -1.14
C SER A 88 6.20 -5.98 -2.10
N SER A 89 5.02 -5.56 -1.64
CA SER A 89 3.99 -4.91 -2.47
C SER A 89 4.25 -3.42 -2.67
N TRP A 90 4.73 -2.72 -1.64
CA TRP A 90 5.03 -1.28 -1.74
C TRP A 90 6.02 -0.94 -2.86
N PRO A 91 7.20 -1.59 -2.99
CA PRO A 91 8.14 -1.29 -4.06
C PRO A 91 7.59 -1.61 -5.44
N LYS A 92 6.81 -2.69 -5.60
CA LYS A 92 6.18 -3.01 -6.89
C LYS A 92 5.21 -1.92 -7.34
N ALA A 93 4.42 -1.38 -6.42
CA ALA A 93 3.53 -0.25 -6.71
C ALA A 93 4.34 1.00 -7.09
N ALA A 94 5.36 1.31 -6.29
CA ALA A 94 6.25 2.45 -6.49
C ALA A 94 6.94 2.41 -7.85
N GLU A 95 7.56 1.29 -8.23
CA GLU A 95 8.28 1.14 -9.50
C GLU A 95 7.34 1.37 -10.71
N ILE A 96 6.14 0.78 -10.69
CA ILE A 96 5.17 1.00 -11.77
C ILE A 96 4.80 2.48 -11.88
N ILE A 97 4.51 3.15 -10.76
CA ILE A 97 4.17 4.57 -10.80
C ILE A 97 5.37 5.39 -11.28
N LYS A 98 6.55 5.21 -10.68
CA LYS A 98 7.77 5.98 -10.98
C LYS A 98 8.09 6.02 -12.47
N TYR A 99 8.02 4.85 -13.12
CA TYR A 99 8.48 4.72 -14.50
C TYR A 99 7.38 4.89 -15.55
N THR A 100 6.11 4.96 -15.15
CA THR A 100 5.01 4.93 -16.12
C THR A 100 3.99 6.05 -15.94
N TYR A 101 3.93 6.69 -14.77
CA TYR A 101 3.08 7.86 -14.55
C TYR A 101 3.89 9.13 -14.82
N GLY A 102 3.61 9.79 -15.94
CA GLY A 102 4.27 11.04 -16.32
C GLY A 102 3.76 12.29 -15.59
N GLY A 103 2.78 12.13 -14.70
CA GLY A 103 2.33 13.19 -13.81
C GLY A 103 3.33 13.44 -12.68
N ALA A 104 3.09 14.49 -11.89
CA ALA A 104 3.95 14.77 -10.74
C ALA A 104 3.74 13.71 -9.65
N TRP A 105 4.79 12.92 -9.37
CA TRP A 105 4.96 12.22 -8.11
C TRP A 105 6.09 12.91 -7.35
N THR A 106 5.73 13.80 -6.43
CA THR A 106 6.69 14.62 -5.68
C THR A 106 7.59 13.75 -4.81
N ASN A 107 8.91 14.02 -4.84
CA ASN A 107 9.96 13.34 -4.07
C ASN A 107 10.27 11.87 -4.45
N SER A 108 9.92 11.43 -5.66
CA SER A 108 10.27 10.10 -6.19
C SER A 108 11.61 10.03 -6.91
#